data_AF-A0A2I0X0Q6-F1
#
_entry.id   AF-A0A2I0X0Q6-F1
#
_cell.length_a   1.000
_cell.length_b   1.000
_cell.length_c   1.000
_cell.angle_alpha   90.00
_cell.angle_beta   90.00
_cell.angle_gamma   90.00
#
_symmetry.space_group_name_H-M   'P 1'
#
loop_
_entity.id
_entity.type
_entity.pdbx_description
1 polymer ?
#
loop_
_entity_poly.entity_id
_entity_poly.type
_entity_poly.pdbx_seq_one_letter_code
_entity_poly.pdbx_strand_id
1 'polypeptide(L)' 'MIKPHNLLNVANNIGAQELVCIRIIGTNNHRYAYIRDVIIAVIKEAVSTMSLNI' A
#
# COMPACT_ATOMS: atom_id res chain seq x y z
N MET A 1 -6.08 8.91 6.62
CA MET A 1 -4.73 9.27 7.09
C MET A 1 -3.92 7.98 7.22
N ILE A 2 -2.80 7.88 6.52
CA ILE A 2 -1.98 6.66 6.42
C ILE A 2 -0.60 6.94 7.03
N LYS A 3 -0.07 6.06 7.87
CA LYS A 3 1.30 6.14 8.42
C LYS A 3 2.07 4.85 8.12
N PRO A 4 3.41 4.83 8.25
CA PRO A 4 4.17 3.58 8.21
C PRO A 4 3.59 2.54 9.19
N HIS A 5 3.58 1.29 8.76
CA HIS A 5 3.00 0.11 9.40
C HIS A 5 1.47 0.05 9.48
N ASN A 6 0.74 0.96 8.82
CA ASN A 6 -0.71 0.77 8.65
C ASN A 6 -1.01 -0.38 7.67
N LEU A 7 -2.03 -1.17 8.00
CA LEU A 7 -2.69 -2.11 7.10
C LEU A 7 -3.67 -1.38 6.19
N LEU A 8 -3.60 -1.66 4.89
CA LEU A 8 -4.39 -1.02 3.85
C LEU A 8 -5.04 -2.07 2.98
N ASN A 9 -6.35 -1.93 2.74
CA ASN A 9 -7.05 -2.76 1.76
C ASN A 9 -6.70 -2.29 0.35
N VAL A 10 -6.54 -3.25 -0.55
CA VAL A 10 -6.27 -2.97 -1.95
C VAL A 10 -7.61 -2.87 -2.70
N ALA A 11 -7.79 -1.77 -3.42
CA ALA A 11 -9.01 -1.49 -4.19
C ALA A 11 -8.86 -1.81 -5.70
N ASN A 12 -7.94 -2.72 -6.04
CA ASN A 12 -7.72 -3.19 -7.40
C ASN A 12 -8.00 -4.69 -7.49
N ASN A 13 -7.99 -5.24 -8.70
CA ASN A 13 -8.27 -6.65 -8.97
C ASN A 13 -7.00 -7.48 -9.28
N ILE A 14 -5.79 -6.98 -8.99
CA ILE A 14 -4.53 -7.66 -9.37
C ILE A 14 -4.09 -8.75 -8.39
N GLY A 15 -4.99 -9.21 -7.52
CA GLY A 15 -4.74 -10.33 -6.60
C GLY A 15 -4.09 -9.96 -5.27
N ALA A 16 -3.66 -8.71 -5.04
CA ALA A 16 -3.31 -8.25 -3.69
C ALA A 16 -4.58 -7.87 -2.91
N GLN A 17 -4.67 -8.25 -1.63
CA GLN A 17 -5.82 -7.97 -0.77
C GLN A 17 -5.47 -6.97 0.34
N GLU A 18 -4.32 -7.20 0.99
CA GLU A 18 -3.81 -6.34 2.05
C GLU A 18 -2.36 -5.90 1.79
N LEU A 19 -2.08 -4.64 2.08
CA LEU A 19 -0.74 -4.05 2.06
C LEU A 19 -0.35 -3.52 3.43
N VAL A 20 0.95 -3.50 3.71
CA VAL A 20 1.53 -2.74 4.83
C VAL A 20 2.31 -1.56 4.26
N CYS A 21 1.97 -0.34 4.67
CA CYS A 21 2.73 0.85 4.32
C CYS A 21 4.12 0.82 4.98
N ILE A 22 5.18 0.99 4.21
CA ILE A 22 6.56 1.06 4.74
C ILE A 22 7.05 2.50 4.78
N ARG A 23 6.77 3.27 3.72
CA ARG A 23 7.27 4.64 3.59
C ARG A 23 6.34 5.49 2.72
N ILE A 24 6.23 6.78 3.04
CA ILE A 24 5.53 7.77 2.22
C ILE A 24 6.55 8.46 1.29
N ILE A 25 6.23 8.63 0.01
CA ILE A 25 7.09 9.27 -1.00
C ILE A 25 6.63 10.70 -1.25
N GLY A 26 7.58 11.59 -1.56
CA GLY A 26 7.28 12.86 -2.25
C GLY A 26 6.82 14.01 -1.36
N THR A 27 6.82 13.83 -0.05
CA THR A 27 6.41 14.89 0.89
C THR A 27 7.55 15.17 1.87
N ASN A 28 7.92 16.44 2.01
CA ASN A 28 8.94 16.88 2.99
C ASN A 28 8.40 16.64 4.40
N ASN A 29 8.84 15.54 5.03
CA ASN A 29 8.70 15.28 6.45
C ASN A 29 7.26 15.05 6.98
N HIS A 30 6.32 14.65 6.12
CA HIS A 30 4.97 14.30 6.61
C HIS A 30 4.98 12.93 7.31
N ARG A 31 4.44 12.90 8.53
CA ARG A 31 4.20 11.66 9.28
C ARG A 31 3.05 10.83 8.71
N TYR A 32 2.29 11.43 7.79
CA TYR A 32 1.03 10.88 7.28
C TYR A 32 0.82 11.17 5.79
N ALA A 33 0.19 10.21 5.11
CA ALA A 33 -0.30 10.31 3.75
C ALA A 33 -1.83 10.45 3.71
N TYR A 34 -2.30 11.13 2.68
CA TYR A 34 -3.68 11.41 2.34
C TYR A 34 -3.99 10.97 0.90
N ILE A 35 -5.21 11.24 0.45
CA ILE A 35 -5.63 10.92 -0.92
C ILE A 35 -4.71 11.64 -1.92
N ARG A 36 -4.28 10.91 -2.96
CA ARG A 36 -3.30 11.31 -4.00
C ARG A 36 -1.82 11.28 -3.60
N ASP A 37 -1.49 10.92 -2.36
CA ASP A 37 -0.09 10.65 -2.00
C ASP A 37 0.35 9.25 -2.46
N VAL A 38 1.64 9.10 -2.71
CA VAL A 38 2.26 7.82 -3.11
C VAL A 38 3.01 7.22 -1.93
N ILE A 39 2.86 5.90 -1.74
CA ILE A 39 3.55 5.15 -0.69
C ILE A 39 4.35 3.99 -1.29
N ILE A 40 5.40 3.59 -0.58
CA ILE A 40 6.05 2.28 -0.71
C ILE A 40 5.34 1.34 0.26
N ALA A 41 4.85 0.22 -0.23
CA ALA A 41 4.17 -0.78 0.57
C ALA A 41 4.64 -2.20 0.21
N VAL A 42 4.42 -3.14 1.12
CA VAL A 42 4.64 -4.58 0.90
C VAL A 42 3.30 -5.31 0.90
N ILE A 43 3.20 -6.36 0.09
CA ILE A 43 2.04 -7.24 0.09
C ILE A 43 2.07 -8.09 1.35
N LYS A 44 1.00 -7.99 2.15
CA LYS A 44 0.81 -8.87 3.31
C LYS A 44 -0.03 -10.09 2.94
N GLU A 45 -1.08 -9.87 2.16
CA GLU A 45 -1.99 -10.94 1.74
C GLU A 45 -2.34 -10.81 0.26
N ALA A 46 -2.30 -11.94 -0.43
CA ALA A 46 -2.63 -12.05 -1.85
C ALA A 46 -3.52 -13.28 -2.09
N VAL A 47 -4.41 -13.15 -3.06
CA VAL A 47 -5.27 -14.21 -3.56
C VAL A 47 -4.45 -15.11 -4.48
N SER A 48 -4.35 -16.39 -4.13
CA SER A 48 -3.52 -17.40 -4.79
C SER A 48 -3.85 -17.66 -6.28
N THR A 49 -5.04 -17.27 -6.75
CA THR A 49 -5.54 -17.65 -8.09
C THR A 49 -5.08 -16.73 -9.23
N MET A 50 -4.51 -15.56 -8.94
CA MET A 50 -4.06 -14.62 -9.96
C MET A 50 -2.56 -14.37 -9.86
N SER A 51 -1.85 -14.55 -10.98
CA SER A 51 -0.45 -14.14 -11.08
C SER A 51 -0.34 -12.62 -10.94
N LEU A 52 0.42 -12.18 -9.94
CA LEU A 52 0.84 -10.80 -9.80
C LEU A 52 1.89 -10.49 -10.87
N ASN A 53 1.48 -9.83 -11.95
CA ASN A 53 2.43 -9.23 -12.89
C ASN A 53 2.85 -7.87 -12.30
N ILE A 54 4.11 -7.81 -11.86
CA ILE A 54 4.75 -6.64 -11.25
C ILE A 54 5.30 -5.73 -12.34
#